data_AF-A0A6G7YGL9-F1
#
_entry.id   AF-A0A6G7YGL9-F1
#
_cell.length_a   1.000
_cell.length_b   1.000
_cell.length_c   1.000
_cell.angle_alpha   90.00
_cell.angle_beta   90.00
_cell.angle_gamma   90.00
#
_symmetry.space_group_name_H-M   'P 1'
#
loop_
_entity.id
_entity.type
_entity.pdbx_description
1 polymer ?
#
loop_
_entity_poly.entity_id
_entity_poly.type
_entity_poly.pdbx_seq_one_letter_code
_entity_poly.pdbx_strand_id
1 'polypeptide(L)'
;MTYPEVEEWKAFTGLQARHLELQDRYRDTAKASDRLDRTRDQALEADREAYAQALIDGKPDPGQKHVQAHDKDAAAKRREMEALQVAVQRTEDEIQDLLNAEGAEQAAALEAAMAEGRVKAQGLLEELAAVLTDVQTQGAVAAWIQRARRDGQAVSYRGASTGTTGLAEGLKGPNGYDHTLEAVFTALRATLEGPKPPKVRQPGEHVPLQEQNWGAVAEALPQTASGPQ
;
A
#
# COMPACT_ATOMS: atom_id res chain seq x y z
N MET A 1 9.46 -13.35 -8.50
CA MET A 1 8.91 -12.76 -7.27
C MET A 1 8.51 -13.89 -6.35
N THR A 2 9.44 -14.31 -5.50
CA THR A 2 9.12 -15.05 -4.28
C THR A 2 8.38 -14.07 -3.38
N TYR A 3 7.14 -14.40 -3.01
CA TYR A 3 6.42 -13.63 -1.99
C TYR A 3 7.26 -13.63 -0.71
N PRO A 4 7.35 -12.52 0.06
CA PRO A 4 8.04 -12.51 1.35
C PRO A 4 7.66 -13.77 2.14
N GLU A 5 8.65 -14.63 2.30
CA GLU A 5 8.47 -16.05 2.50
C GLU A 5 8.15 -16.35 3.96
N VAL A 6 6.87 -16.54 4.25
CA VAL A 6 6.32 -17.39 5.33
C VAL A 6 6.60 -16.97 6.79
N GLU A 7 7.76 -16.44 7.15
CA GLU A 7 8.11 -16.11 8.54
C GLU A 7 7.46 -14.81 9.02
N GLU A 8 7.43 -13.76 8.20
CA GLU A 8 6.77 -12.49 8.55
C GLU A 8 5.25 -12.66 8.63
N TRP A 9 4.69 -13.47 7.73
CA TRP A 9 3.28 -13.86 7.79
C TRP A 9 2.96 -14.68 9.05
N LYS A 10 3.89 -15.54 9.50
CA LYS A 10 3.76 -16.24 10.79
C LYS A 10 3.82 -15.27 11.97
N ALA A 11 4.69 -14.25 11.93
CA ALA A 11 4.76 -13.23 12.96
C ALA A 11 3.44 -12.43 13.05
N PHE A 12 2.91 -11.97 11.90
CA PHE A 12 1.63 -11.27 11.82
C PHE A 12 0.47 -12.14 12.32
N THR A 13 0.35 -13.38 11.84
CA THR A 13 -0.73 -14.30 12.27
C THR A 13 -0.63 -14.64 13.75
N GLY A 14 0.58 -14.75 14.31
CA GLY A 14 0.80 -14.92 15.75
C GLY A 14 0.34 -13.71 16.56
N LEU A 15 0.68 -12.49 16.14
CA LEU A 15 0.22 -11.26 16.77
C LEU A 15 -1.31 -11.10 16.68
N GLN A 16 -1.89 -11.40 15.52
CA GLN A 16 -3.33 -11.35 15.30
C GLN A 16 -4.07 -12.35 16.21
N ALA A 17 -3.58 -13.59 16.33
CA ALA A 17 -4.16 -14.59 17.21
C ALA A 17 -4.13 -14.14 18.67
N ARG A 18 -2.99 -13.59 19.13
CA ARG A 18 -2.83 -13.04 20.47
C ARG A 18 -3.78 -11.88 20.73
N HIS A 19 -3.93 -10.97 19.76
CA HIS A 19 -4.83 -9.84 19.85
C HIS A 19 -6.30 -10.30 20.03
N LEU A 20 -6.74 -11.28 19.23
CA LEU A 20 -8.07 -11.86 19.34
C LEU A 20 -8.28 -12.55 20.71
N GLU A 21 -7.31 -13.30 21.19
CA GLU A 21 -7.36 -13.93 22.52
C GLU A 21 -7.53 -12.89 23.63
N LEU A 22 -6.78 -11.78 23.57
CA LEU A 22 -6.88 -10.69 24.53
C LEU A 22 -8.26 -10.01 24.48
N GLN A 23 -8.81 -9.79 23.28
CA GLN A 23 -10.16 -9.24 23.13
C GLN A 23 -11.23 -10.16 23.72
N ASP A 24 -11.13 -11.48 23.50
CA ASP A 24 -12.07 -12.44 24.06
C ASP A 24 -11.98 -12.49 25.59
N ARG A 25 -10.75 -12.47 26.14
CA ARG A 25 -10.55 -12.38 27.59
C ARG A 25 -11.12 -11.09 28.17
N TYR A 26 -10.99 -9.96 27.46
CA TYR A 26 -11.59 -8.70 27.87
C TYR A 26 -13.12 -8.79 27.92
N ARG A 27 -13.75 -9.33 26.87
CA ARG A 27 -15.22 -9.52 26.81
C ARG A 27 -15.72 -10.41 27.94
N ASP A 28 -15.03 -11.50 28.23
CA ASP A 28 -15.43 -12.42 29.30
C ASP A 28 -15.21 -11.84 30.70
N THR A 29 -14.15 -11.06 30.88
CA THR A 29 -13.91 -10.30 32.12
C THR A 29 -14.99 -9.24 32.33
N ALA A 30 -15.38 -8.51 31.28
CA ALA A 30 -16.48 -7.55 31.33
C ALA A 30 -17.81 -8.20 31.71
N LYS A 31 -18.16 -9.35 31.09
CA LYS A 31 -19.34 -10.12 31.48
C LYS A 31 -19.29 -10.57 32.94
N ALA A 32 -18.11 -10.97 33.44
CA ALA A 32 -17.94 -11.36 34.83
C ALA A 32 -18.12 -10.16 35.78
N SER A 33 -17.59 -8.98 35.42
CA SER A 33 -17.81 -7.73 36.15
C SER A 33 -19.30 -7.36 36.22
N ASP A 34 -20.00 -7.40 35.08
CA ASP A 34 -21.44 -7.11 35.02
C ASP A 34 -22.26 -8.06 35.89
N ARG A 35 -21.87 -9.35 35.95
CA ARG A 35 -22.52 -10.33 36.82
C ARG A 35 -22.31 -10.00 38.29
N LEU A 36 -21.11 -9.59 38.68
CA LEU A 36 -20.85 -9.13 40.05
C LEU A 36 -21.72 -7.91 40.36
N ASP A 37 -21.76 -6.89 39.51
CA ASP A 37 -22.56 -5.69 39.77
C ASP A 37 -24.05 -6.01 39.99
N ARG A 38 -24.60 -7.02 39.28
CA ARG A 38 -25.99 -7.49 39.47
C ARG A 38 -26.22 -8.30 40.73
N THR A 39 -25.21 -8.95 41.30
CA THR A 39 -25.35 -9.79 42.51
C THR A 39 -25.01 -9.04 43.80
N ARG A 40 -24.64 -7.75 43.71
CA ARG A 40 -24.33 -6.94 44.90
C ARG A 40 -25.50 -6.86 45.89
N ASP A 41 -26.74 -6.78 45.39
CA ASP A 41 -27.93 -6.74 46.24
C ASP A 41 -28.13 -8.06 47.02
N GLN A 42 -27.71 -9.19 46.46
CA GLN A 42 -27.75 -10.48 47.16
C GLN A 42 -26.72 -10.53 48.29
N ALA A 43 -25.53 -9.94 48.08
CA ALA A 43 -24.52 -9.81 49.13
C ALA A 43 -25.01 -8.91 50.28
N LEU A 44 -25.71 -7.81 49.94
CA LEU A 44 -26.36 -6.94 50.92
C LEU A 44 -27.43 -7.68 51.72
N GLU A 45 -28.26 -8.48 51.06
CA GLU A 45 -29.30 -9.26 51.74
C GLU A 45 -28.70 -10.33 52.65
N ALA A 46 -27.65 -11.02 52.21
CA ALA A 46 -26.93 -11.99 53.05
C ALA A 46 -26.32 -11.34 54.31
N ASP A 47 -25.73 -10.15 54.19
CA ASP A 47 -25.23 -9.39 55.35
C ASP A 47 -26.38 -8.96 56.28
N ARG A 48 -27.55 -8.58 55.74
CA ARG A 48 -28.76 -8.25 56.54
C ARG A 48 -29.30 -9.47 57.28
N GLU A 49 -29.38 -10.62 56.61
CA GLU A 49 -29.80 -11.89 57.21
C GLU A 49 -28.84 -12.30 58.33
N ALA A 50 -27.53 -12.18 58.11
CA ALA A 50 -26.52 -12.46 59.13
C ALA A 50 -26.64 -11.53 60.34
N TYR A 51 -26.89 -10.24 60.11
CA TYR A 51 -27.14 -9.28 61.19
C TYR A 51 -28.43 -9.59 61.96
N ALA A 52 -29.52 -9.91 61.26
CA ALA A 52 -30.78 -10.32 61.88
C ALA A 52 -30.60 -11.56 62.76
N GLN A 53 -29.85 -12.56 62.30
CA GLN A 53 -29.55 -13.75 63.09
C GLN A 53 -28.69 -13.44 64.32
N ALA A 54 -27.70 -12.55 64.20
CA ALA A 54 -26.89 -12.13 65.33
C ALA A 54 -27.72 -11.43 66.42
N LEU A 55 -28.69 -10.60 66.03
CA LEU A 55 -29.64 -9.98 66.95
C LEU A 55 -30.50 -11.02 67.69
N ILE A 56 -31.00 -12.04 66.99
CA ILE A 56 -31.76 -13.14 67.59
C ILE A 56 -30.91 -13.90 68.62
N ASP A 57 -29.64 -14.14 68.30
CA ASP A 57 -28.71 -14.87 69.15
C ASP A 57 -28.12 -14.02 70.31
N GLY A 58 -28.43 -12.72 70.37
CA GLY A 58 -27.82 -11.78 71.33
C GLY A 58 -26.32 -11.56 71.12
N LYS A 59 -25.83 -11.76 69.89
CA LYS A 59 -24.43 -11.59 69.48
C LYS A 59 -24.18 -10.17 68.93
N PRO A 60 -22.93 -9.67 68.95
CA PRO A 60 -22.59 -8.42 68.30
C PRO A 60 -22.75 -8.51 66.77
N ASP A 61 -22.85 -7.35 66.12
CA ASP A 61 -22.94 -7.21 64.66
C ASP A 61 -21.77 -7.93 63.95
N PRO A 62 -22.05 -8.89 63.04
CA PRO A 62 -21.01 -9.57 62.27
C PRO A 62 -20.33 -8.68 61.21
N GLY A 63 -20.91 -7.52 60.89
CA GLY A 63 -20.43 -6.58 59.88
C GLY A 63 -20.76 -6.99 58.43
N GLN A 64 -20.29 -6.19 57.47
CA GLN A 64 -20.59 -6.33 56.04
C GLN A 64 -19.61 -7.26 55.31
N LYS A 65 -19.51 -8.52 55.74
CA LYS A 65 -18.50 -9.45 55.21
C LYS A 65 -18.75 -9.80 53.75
N HIS A 66 -20.00 -10.02 53.36
CA HIS A 66 -20.35 -10.43 52.00
C HIS A 66 -20.18 -9.27 51.01
N VAL A 67 -20.60 -8.05 51.37
CA VAL A 67 -20.40 -6.86 50.53
C VAL A 67 -18.91 -6.53 50.37
N GLN A 68 -18.11 -6.61 51.43
CA GLN A 68 -16.66 -6.36 51.32
C GLN A 68 -15.95 -7.36 50.41
N ALA A 69 -16.32 -8.65 50.49
CA ALA A 69 -15.78 -9.66 49.59
C ALA A 69 -16.20 -9.39 48.13
N HIS A 70 -17.46 -9.04 47.91
CA HIS A 70 -18.01 -8.71 46.61
C HIS A 70 -17.33 -7.48 45.97
N ASP A 71 -17.23 -6.37 46.71
CA ASP A 71 -16.60 -5.13 46.24
C ASP A 71 -15.12 -5.35 45.92
N LYS A 72 -14.43 -6.21 46.69
CA LYS A 72 -13.04 -6.60 46.42
C LYS A 72 -12.90 -7.36 45.10
N ASP A 73 -13.78 -8.32 44.83
CA ASP A 73 -13.78 -9.08 43.58
C ASP A 73 -14.11 -8.20 42.38
N ALA A 74 -15.10 -7.30 42.52
CA ALA A 74 -15.45 -6.31 41.49
C ALA A 74 -14.30 -5.35 41.20
N ALA A 75 -13.56 -4.90 42.23
CA ALA A 75 -12.37 -4.08 42.06
C ALA A 75 -11.23 -4.84 41.36
N ALA A 76 -11.04 -6.12 41.65
CA ALA A 76 -10.06 -6.96 40.98
C ALA A 76 -10.39 -7.14 39.49
N LYS A 77 -11.66 -7.35 39.13
CA LYS A 77 -12.10 -7.47 37.75
C LYS A 77 -11.97 -6.19 36.94
N ARG A 78 -12.26 -5.03 37.54
CA ARG A 78 -12.00 -3.73 36.89
C ARG A 78 -10.52 -3.51 36.57
N ARG A 79 -9.63 -3.80 37.52
CA ARG A 79 -8.17 -3.74 37.28
C ARG A 79 -7.71 -4.71 36.19
N GLU A 80 -8.28 -5.91 36.15
CA GLU A 80 -7.99 -6.87 35.08
C GLU A 80 -8.44 -6.34 33.71
N MET A 81 -9.63 -5.73 33.61
CA MET A 81 -10.10 -5.11 32.37
C MET A 81 -9.21 -3.96 31.90
N GLU A 82 -8.80 -3.07 32.81
CA GLU A 82 -7.88 -1.97 32.50
C GLU A 82 -6.54 -2.50 31.96
N ALA A 83 -5.98 -3.54 32.60
CA ALA A 83 -4.76 -4.19 32.15
C ALA A 83 -4.92 -4.87 30.78
N LEU A 84 -6.06 -5.53 30.54
CA LEU A 84 -6.37 -6.14 29.25
C LEU A 84 -6.53 -5.10 28.15
N GLN A 85 -7.17 -3.96 28.43
CA GLN A 85 -7.30 -2.86 27.47
C GLN A 85 -5.93 -2.32 27.06
N VAL A 86 -5.01 -2.12 28.00
CA VAL A 86 -3.64 -1.71 27.71
C VAL A 86 -2.90 -2.79 26.89
N ALA A 87 -3.12 -4.07 27.19
CA ALA A 87 -2.50 -5.16 26.42
C ALA A 87 -3.02 -5.23 24.99
N VAL A 88 -4.34 -5.06 24.77
CA VAL A 88 -4.95 -4.98 23.45
C VAL A 88 -4.34 -3.84 22.64
N GLN A 89 -4.28 -2.63 23.22
CA GLN A 89 -3.68 -1.46 22.54
C GLN A 89 -2.23 -1.74 22.14
N ARG A 90 -1.41 -2.30 23.04
CA ARG A 90 -0.01 -2.64 22.72
C ARG A 90 0.10 -3.63 21.57
N THR A 91 -0.77 -4.64 21.52
CA THR A 91 -0.76 -5.58 20.39
C THR A 91 -1.22 -4.94 19.07
N GLU A 92 -2.12 -3.96 19.11
CA GLU A 92 -2.50 -3.18 17.92
C GLU A 92 -1.32 -2.34 17.43
N ASP A 93 -0.60 -1.69 18.34
CA ASP A 93 0.60 -0.91 18.03
C ASP A 93 1.69 -1.82 17.40
N GLU A 94 1.95 -3.00 17.99
CA GLU A 94 2.88 -4.01 17.44
C GLU A 94 2.49 -4.47 16.03
N ILE A 95 1.20 -4.68 15.76
CA ILE A 95 0.70 -5.04 14.43
C ILE A 95 0.91 -3.89 13.44
N GLN A 96 0.62 -2.65 13.83
CA GLN A 96 0.78 -1.49 12.97
C GLN A 96 2.25 -1.24 12.63
N ASP A 97 3.15 -1.39 13.60
CA ASP A 97 4.60 -1.26 13.39
C ASP A 97 5.11 -2.31 12.40
N LEU A 98 4.66 -3.56 12.54
CA LEU A 98 5.00 -4.63 11.59
C LEU A 98 4.51 -4.28 10.17
N LEU A 99 3.25 -3.86 10.02
CA LEU A 99 2.69 -3.48 8.72
C LEU A 99 3.41 -2.28 8.09
N ASN A 100 3.81 -1.30 8.90
CA ASN A 100 4.55 -0.14 8.43
C ASN A 100 5.96 -0.51 7.95
N ALA A 101 6.66 -1.38 8.68
CA ALA A 101 7.99 -1.85 8.31
C ALA A 101 7.95 -2.62 6.97
N GLU A 102 7.02 -3.58 6.86
CA GLU A 102 6.83 -4.37 5.65
C GLU A 102 6.40 -3.53 4.45
N GLY A 103 5.46 -2.59 4.68
CA GLY A 103 4.99 -1.68 3.65
C GLY A 103 6.12 -0.77 3.11
N ALA A 104 7.01 -0.32 3.99
CA ALA A 104 8.16 0.49 3.60
C ALA A 104 9.18 -0.31 2.78
N GLU A 105 9.47 -1.56 3.16
CA GLU A 105 10.38 -2.42 2.43
C GLU A 105 9.84 -2.77 1.03
N GLN A 106 8.56 -3.14 0.94
CA GLN A 106 7.92 -3.43 -0.35
C GLN A 106 7.85 -2.21 -1.25
N ALA A 107 7.56 -1.02 -0.69
CA ALA A 107 7.59 0.22 -1.45
C ALA A 107 8.98 0.51 -2.02
N ALA A 108 10.04 0.36 -1.21
CA ALA A 108 11.42 0.54 -1.66
C ALA A 108 11.81 -0.48 -2.75
N ALA A 109 11.41 -1.74 -2.61
CA ALA A 109 11.65 -2.77 -3.61
C ALA A 109 10.94 -2.47 -4.94
N LEU A 110 9.69 -1.97 -4.88
CA LEU A 110 8.93 -1.57 -6.05
C LEU A 110 9.56 -0.34 -6.74
N GLU A 111 9.99 0.66 -5.97
CA GLU A 111 10.70 1.83 -6.49
C GLU A 111 11.99 1.42 -7.21
N ALA A 112 12.77 0.51 -6.63
CA ALA A 112 13.98 -0.02 -7.25
C ALA A 112 13.68 -0.77 -8.56
N ALA A 113 12.66 -1.63 -8.57
CA ALA A 113 12.22 -2.34 -9.78
C ALA A 113 11.72 -1.39 -10.87
N MET A 114 11.01 -0.32 -10.50
CA MET A 114 10.58 0.72 -11.43
C MET A 114 11.78 1.49 -12.00
N ALA A 115 12.78 1.83 -11.18
CA ALA A 115 13.99 2.49 -11.63
C ALA A 115 14.77 1.61 -12.64
N GLU A 116 14.94 0.33 -12.34
CA GLU A 116 15.57 -0.63 -13.26
C GLU A 116 14.78 -0.78 -14.57
N GLY A 117 13.45 -0.88 -14.48
CA GLY A 117 12.57 -0.94 -15.64
C GLY A 117 12.67 0.31 -16.53
N ARG A 118 12.79 1.50 -15.94
CA ARG A 118 13.01 2.76 -16.68
C ARG A 118 14.33 2.76 -17.42
N VAL A 119 15.42 2.29 -16.79
CA VAL A 119 16.73 2.18 -17.45
C VAL A 119 16.66 1.22 -18.65
N LYS A 120 16.03 0.06 -18.49
CA LYS A 120 15.85 -0.91 -19.59
C LYS A 120 15.00 -0.32 -20.72
N ALA A 121 13.90 0.35 -20.39
CA ALA A 121 13.04 1.00 -21.38
C ALA A 121 13.79 2.10 -22.16
N GLN A 122 14.61 2.90 -21.48
CA GLN A 122 15.44 3.91 -22.12
C GLN A 122 16.44 3.28 -23.10
N GLY A 123 17.13 2.21 -22.71
CA GLY A 123 18.06 1.50 -23.60
C GLY A 123 17.38 0.99 -24.88
N LEU A 124 16.20 0.37 -24.75
CA LEU A 124 15.42 -0.09 -25.90
C LEU A 124 14.98 1.05 -26.84
N LEU A 125 14.66 2.22 -26.28
CA LEU A 125 14.32 3.39 -27.09
C LEU A 125 15.53 3.95 -27.84
N GLU A 126 16.71 3.96 -27.21
CA GLU A 126 17.96 4.37 -27.86
C GLU A 126 18.34 3.40 -29.00
N GLU A 127 18.17 2.09 -28.79
CA GLU A 127 18.35 1.07 -29.83
C GLU A 127 17.36 1.28 -31.00
N LEU A 128 16.08 1.50 -30.70
CA LEU A 128 15.07 1.78 -31.72
C LEU A 128 15.40 3.06 -32.50
N ALA A 129 15.89 4.11 -31.82
CA ALA A 129 16.33 5.35 -32.45
C ALA A 129 17.46 5.09 -33.45
N ALA A 130 18.43 4.26 -33.10
CA ALA A 130 19.55 3.90 -33.96
C ALA A 130 19.07 3.15 -35.21
N VAL A 131 18.19 2.16 -35.05
CA VAL A 131 17.60 1.39 -36.17
C VAL A 131 16.81 2.30 -37.11
N LEU A 132 15.98 3.20 -36.56
CA LEU A 132 15.22 4.15 -37.38
C LEU A 132 16.13 5.09 -38.17
N THR A 133 17.24 5.53 -37.58
CA THR A 133 18.24 6.37 -38.25
C THR A 133 18.92 5.63 -39.41
N ASP A 134 19.25 4.35 -39.23
CA ASP A 134 19.84 3.53 -40.29
C ASP A 134 18.85 3.33 -41.46
N VAL A 135 17.59 2.99 -41.17
CA VAL A 135 16.54 2.86 -42.19
C VAL A 135 16.31 4.16 -42.95
N GLN A 136 16.29 5.31 -42.26
CA GLN A 136 16.19 6.62 -42.91
C GLN A 136 17.40 6.90 -43.81
N THR A 137 18.61 6.57 -43.36
CA THR A 137 19.83 6.74 -44.15
C THR A 137 19.79 5.88 -45.41
N GLN A 138 19.38 4.62 -45.30
CA GLN A 138 19.23 3.71 -46.43
C GLN A 138 18.13 4.17 -47.40
N GLY A 139 16.99 4.63 -46.87
CA GLY A 139 15.91 5.21 -47.68
C GLY A 139 16.32 6.48 -48.41
N ALA A 140 17.07 7.36 -47.73
CA ALA A 140 17.65 8.58 -48.31
C ALA A 140 18.65 8.26 -49.43
N VAL A 141 19.52 7.26 -49.23
CA VAL A 141 20.45 6.75 -50.26
C VAL A 141 19.67 6.16 -51.43
N ALA A 142 18.64 5.35 -51.18
CA ALA A 142 17.81 4.76 -52.24
C ALA A 142 17.09 5.84 -53.06
N ALA A 143 16.53 6.86 -52.41
CA ALA A 143 15.89 8.00 -53.06
C ALA A 143 16.89 8.82 -53.89
N TRP A 144 18.11 9.02 -53.39
CA TRP A 144 19.19 9.68 -54.13
C TRP A 144 19.59 8.88 -55.39
N ILE A 145 19.78 7.56 -55.27
CA ILE A 145 20.08 6.68 -56.41
C ILE A 145 18.96 6.76 -57.47
N GLN A 146 17.70 6.72 -57.05
CA GLN A 146 16.57 6.81 -57.96
C GLN A 146 16.51 8.16 -58.68
N ARG A 147 16.79 9.26 -57.98
CA ARG A 147 16.85 10.60 -58.58
C ARG A 147 18.00 10.71 -59.59
N ALA A 148 19.21 10.29 -59.22
CA ALA A 148 20.37 10.35 -60.11
C ALA A 148 20.17 9.54 -61.40
N ARG A 149 19.49 8.38 -61.31
CA ARG A 149 19.09 7.59 -62.49
C ARG A 149 18.06 8.31 -63.36
N ARG A 150 17.07 8.98 -62.75
CA ARG A 150 16.05 9.74 -63.48
C ARG A 150 16.67 10.90 -64.27
N ASP A 151 17.66 11.55 -63.68
CA ASP A 151 18.29 12.74 -64.25
C ASP A 151 19.42 12.41 -65.24
N GLY A 152 19.60 11.14 -65.61
CA GLY A 152 20.61 10.68 -66.56
C GLY A 152 22.05 10.79 -66.05
N GLN A 153 22.25 10.98 -64.75
CA GLN A 153 23.57 11.08 -64.14
C GLN A 153 24.16 9.68 -63.89
N ALA A 154 25.43 9.49 -64.24
CA ALA A 154 26.15 8.27 -63.90
C ALA A 154 26.37 8.19 -62.39
N VAL A 155 25.69 7.25 -61.72
CA VAL A 155 25.90 6.96 -60.30
C VAL A 155 27.21 6.17 -60.17
N SER A 156 28.32 6.87 -59.91
CA SER A 156 29.58 6.23 -59.53
C SER A 156 29.81 6.43 -58.03
N TYR A 157 29.78 5.34 -57.26
CA TYR A 157 30.14 5.36 -55.84
C TYR A 157 31.64 5.09 -55.73
N ARG A 158 32.44 6.13 -55.46
CA ARG A 158 33.84 5.97 -55.07
C ARG A 158 33.89 6.04 -53.55
N GLY A 159 33.96 4.88 -52.89
CA GLY A 159 34.05 4.79 -51.44
C GLY A 159 35.29 5.53 -50.93
N ALA A 160 35.10 6.72 -50.38
CA ALA A 160 36.13 7.36 -49.58
C ALA A 160 36.10 6.70 -48.19
N SER A 161 37.14 5.92 -47.91
CA SER A 161 37.46 5.47 -46.57
C SER A 161 37.52 6.67 -45.61
N THR A 162 36.97 6.47 -44.41
CA THR A 162 37.12 7.30 -43.20
C THR A 162 36.57 8.72 -43.25
N GLY A 163 35.27 8.88 -42.94
CA GLY A 163 34.66 10.17 -42.60
C GLY A 163 33.14 10.17 -42.75
N THR A 164 32.42 9.87 -41.68
CA THR A 164 30.94 9.84 -41.60
C THR A 164 30.26 11.20 -41.81
N THR A 165 31.01 12.27 -42.07
CA THR A 165 30.50 13.64 -42.18
C THR A 165 30.09 14.07 -43.61
N GLY A 166 30.54 13.37 -44.66
CA GLY A 166 30.30 13.81 -46.04
C GLY A 166 28.89 13.52 -46.62
N LEU A 167 28.14 12.59 -46.03
CA LEU A 167 26.80 12.22 -46.52
C LEU A 167 25.70 13.17 -46.02
N ALA A 168 25.95 13.92 -44.94
CA ALA A 168 24.95 14.79 -44.31
C ALA A 168 24.72 16.12 -45.07
N GLU A 169 25.73 16.67 -45.75
CA GLU A 169 25.60 17.95 -46.46
C GLU A 169 24.79 17.86 -47.76
N GLY A 170 24.65 16.67 -48.36
CA GLY A 170 23.91 16.46 -49.61
C GLY A 170 22.39 16.22 -49.46
N LEU A 171 21.86 16.17 -48.24
CA LEU A 171 20.51 15.65 -47.95
C LEU A 171 19.47 16.70 -47.50
N LYS A 172 19.73 18.00 -47.61
CA LYS A 172 18.72 19.04 -47.29
C LYS A 172 17.74 19.25 -48.45
N GLY A 173 16.46 18.94 -48.23
CA GLY A 173 15.35 19.19 -49.17
C GLY A 173 14.66 20.56 -48.96
N PRO A 174 13.94 21.09 -49.96
CA PRO A 174 13.46 22.48 -49.98
C PRO A 174 12.17 22.79 -49.17
N ASN A 175 11.52 21.81 -48.52
CA ASN A 175 10.16 22.01 -47.98
C ASN A 175 10.03 22.05 -46.44
N GLY A 176 11.11 22.06 -45.66
CA GLY A 176 11.08 22.49 -44.24
C GLY A 176 10.13 21.78 -43.27
N TYR A 177 9.49 20.65 -43.65
CA TYR A 177 8.68 19.87 -42.73
C TYR A 177 9.54 18.89 -41.95
N ASP A 178 10.20 19.45 -40.95
CA ASP A 178 10.76 18.75 -39.80
C ASP A 178 9.60 18.25 -38.92
N HIS A 179 9.03 17.09 -39.23
CA HIS A 179 8.63 16.21 -38.14
C HIS A 179 9.90 15.54 -37.65
N THR A 180 10.74 16.32 -36.98
CA THR A 180 11.97 15.78 -36.39
C THR A 180 11.56 14.68 -35.42
N LEU A 181 12.29 13.57 -35.47
CA LEU A 181 12.23 12.52 -34.46
C LEU A 181 12.27 13.09 -33.04
N GLU A 182 12.87 14.27 -32.86
CA GLU A 182 12.83 15.09 -31.65
C GLU A 182 11.42 15.30 -31.08
N ALA A 183 10.38 15.53 -31.91
CA ALA A 183 9.00 15.69 -31.45
C ALA A 183 8.39 14.36 -30.95
N VAL A 184 8.71 13.25 -31.63
CA VAL A 184 8.26 11.90 -31.24
C VAL A 184 8.99 11.44 -29.97
N PHE A 185 10.31 11.67 -29.88
CA PHE A 185 11.10 11.40 -28.68
C PHE A 185 10.73 12.32 -27.51
N THR A 186 10.36 13.57 -27.76
CA THR A 186 9.87 14.49 -26.71
C THR A 186 8.52 14.02 -26.18
N ALA A 187 7.60 13.58 -27.04
CA ALA A 187 6.31 13.02 -26.62
C ALA A 187 6.45 11.69 -25.86
N LEU A 188 7.36 10.81 -26.29
CA LEU A 188 7.70 9.56 -25.61
C LEU A 188 8.42 9.78 -24.27
N ARG A 189 9.33 10.76 -24.20
CA ARG A 189 10.02 11.13 -22.95
C ARG A 189 9.06 11.77 -21.94
N ALA A 190 8.16 12.63 -22.39
CA ALA A 190 7.09 13.20 -21.55
C ALA A 190 6.10 12.15 -21.02
N THR A 191 5.84 11.08 -21.76
CA THR A 191 4.98 9.96 -21.29
C THR A 191 5.72 9.00 -20.36
N LEU A 192 7.05 8.86 -20.49
CA LEU A 192 7.89 8.05 -19.60
C LEU A 192 8.26 8.74 -18.28
N GLU A 193 8.30 10.08 -18.26
CA GLU A 193 8.48 10.85 -17.01
C GLU A 193 7.29 10.70 -16.05
N GLY A 194 6.13 10.27 -16.57
CA GLY A 194 4.90 10.04 -15.80
C GLY A 194 4.35 11.33 -15.15
N PRO A 195 3.09 11.34 -14.71
CA PRO A 195 2.65 12.39 -13.80
C PRO A 195 3.54 12.36 -12.55
N LYS A 196 3.99 13.53 -12.07
CA LYS A 196 4.70 13.63 -10.78
C LYS A 196 3.93 12.82 -9.76
N PRO A 197 4.60 11.95 -8.97
CA PRO A 197 3.91 11.20 -7.94
C PRO A 197 3.12 12.19 -7.06
N PRO A 198 1.88 11.87 -6.67
CA PRO A 198 1.15 12.71 -5.74
C PRO A 198 2.06 12.94 -4.53
N LYS A 199 2.20 14.19 -4.09
CA LYS A 199 3.01 14.53 -2.92
C LYS A 199 2.57 13.61 -1.79
N VAL A 200 3.46 12.72 -1.36
CA VAL A 200 3.30 11.99 -0.11
C VAL A 200 3.27 13.05 0.98
N ARG A 201 2.08 13.28 1.54
CA ARG A 201 1.91 14.22 2.66
C ARG A 201 2.59 13.63 3.87
N GLN A 202 3.36 14.46 4.58
CA GLN A 202 4.07 14.04 5.78
C GLN A 202 3.06 13.59 6.86
N PRO A 203 3.42 12.62 7.72
CA PRO A 203 2.59 12.21 8.84
C PRO A 203 2.35 13.42 9.76
N GLY A 204 1.10 13.90 9.82
CA GLY A 204 0.68 15.05 10.64
C GLY A 204 -0.29 16.04 9.97
N GLU A 205 -0.50 15.96 8.65
CA GLU A 205 -1.51 16.80 7.98
C GLU A 205 -2.93 16.24 8.20
N HIS A 206 -3.63 16.77 9.21
CA HIS A 206 -5.04 16.47 9.46
C HIS A 206 -5.93 17.04 8.34
N VAL A 207 -6.62 16.16 7.61
CA VAL A 207 -7.75 16.54 6.76
C VAL A 207 -9.02 16.46 7.62
N PRO A 208 -9.81 17.54 7.75
CA PRO A 208 -11.12 17.43 8.37
C PRO A 208 -12.01 16.51 7.52
N LEU A 209 -12.66 15.54 8.17
CA LEU A 209 -13.68 14.68 7.55
C LEU A 209 -14.81 15.57 6.99
N GLN A 210 -14.71 15.97 5.73
CA GLN A 210 -15.87 16.35 4.94
C GLN A 210 -15.96 15.42 3.74
N GLU A 211 -16.94 14.52 3.85
CA GLU A 211 -17.68 13.87 2.77
C GLU A 211 -16.85 13.44 1.55
N GLN A 212 -16.05 12.39 1.72
CA GLN A 212 -15.70 11.55 0.58
C GLN A 212 -16.94 10.76 0.16
N ASN A 213 -17.54 11.25 -0.92
CA ASN A 213 -18.69 10.70 -1.60
C ASN A 213 -18.34 9.30 -2.17
N TRP A 214 -18.69 8.25 -1.43
CA TRP A 214 -18.49 6.84 -1.82
C TRP A 214 -19.30 6.38 -3.05
N GLY A 215 -20.10 7.26 -3.67
CA GLY A 215 -20.97 6.91 -4.79
C GLY A 215 -20.26 6.60 -6.11
N ALA A 216 -19.01 7.03 -6.32
CA ALA A 216 -18.36 6.94 -7.63
C ALA A 216 -17.48 5.69 -7.85
N VAL A 217 -17.20 4.88 -6.81
CA VAL A 217 -16.29 3.72 -6.93
C VAL A 217 -17.04 2.44 -7.35
N ALA A 218 -18.37 2.41 -7.28
CA ALA A 218 -19.17 1.24 -7.64
C ALA A 218 -19.40 1.07 -9.16
N GLU A 219 -19.10 2.07 -9.99
CA GLU A 219 -19.47 2.06 -11.42
C GLU A 219 -18.34 1.57 -12.36
N ALA A 220 -17.17 1.19 -11.84
CA ALA A 220 -15.98 0.86 -12.64
C ALA A 220 -15.50 -0.60 -12.52
N LEU A 221 -16.39 -1.56 -12.27
CA LEU A 221 -16.08 -2.99 -12.41
C LEU A 221 -16.64 -3.54 -13.72
N PRO A 222 -15.81 -4.10 -14.63
CA PRO A 222 -16.30 -4.73 -15.85
C PRO A 222 -17.04 -6.03 -15.50
N GLN A 223 -18.30 -6.13 -15.93
CA GLN A 223 -19.05 -7.39 -15.92
C GLN A 223 -18.44 -8.34 -16.96
N THR A 224 -17.53 -9.21 -16.53
CA THR A 224 -17.01 -10.29 -17.38
C THR A 224 -18.00 -11.45 -17.41
N ALA A 225 -18.72 -11.52 -18.53
CA ALA A 225 -19.10 -12.71 -19.28
C ALA A 225 -19.87 -13.84 -18.55
N SER A 226 -21.17 -13.87 -18.82
CA SER A 226 -21.97 -15.09 -18.91
C SER A 226 -21.35 -16.08 -19.92
N GLY A 227 -21.14 -17.32 -19.51
CA GLY A 227 -20.88 -18.44 -20.43
C GLY A 227 -22.19 -19.04 -20.97
N PRO A 228 -22.19 -19.64 -22.18
CA PRO A 228 -23.40 -20.13 -22.82
C PRO A 228 -23.82 -21.53 -22.31
N GLN A 229 -25.10 -21.82 -22.57
CA GLN A 229 -25.80 -23.09 -22.32
C GLN A 229 -25.15 -24.30 -22.99
#